data_AF-A0A0Q8EPP7-F1
#
_entry.id   AF-A0A0Q8EPP7-F1
#
_cell.length_a   1.000
_cell.length_b   1.000
_cell.length_c   1.000
_cell.angle_alpha   90.00
_cell.angle_beta   90.00
_cell.angle_gamma   90.00
#
_symmetry.space_group_name_H-M   'P 1'
#
loop_
_entity.id
_entity.type
_entity.pdbx_description
1 polymer ?
#
loop_
_entity_poly.entity_id
_entity_poly.type
_entity_poly.pdbx_seq_one_letter_code
_entity_poly.pdbx_strand_id
1 'polypeptide(L)'
;MLLAATGPASAAERRTYANPIDIDYRYNFEQESRGISYRTGADPVVVRHGDAYYLFQTLADGYWRSTNLTDWDFISPSRWPFDSMVAPAVISDGDRLILMRSLFSPGAVLVSRDPASGRFDFLTRMLPELPNAVAPGRDVGLPGWHNGDPQPDRIPPGPWDPAFFKDDDGRWYLYWGSSDTFPLYGIELDMSKGMRYLGTPRALLALDPGKHGWERFGQDHRGAFFPDGEPVGNYMEGAWMTKVGGRYYLQYGAPGTEHNAYATGTYVGDSPLGPFEYAPYNPVGYKPGGFVQGAGHGSTFQDAHGNWWNTGTPWLGLNWTFERRIAMFPAAFSADGQMSVSTRFGDFPHYVPDGPNAAPEALFTGWMLLSYRKRATASSTREGFAAGNVTDENPRTLWVARKNEAGQALDVDLGAVKTVRAVQVNFGDYDSGRFADADDIYTEFALEHSLDGRHWQPLATTPVPRRDRPNAYIELPTPVRTRHVRYVHGHVGAAHLAISDLRVFGNADGPMPAMPQQVTARRDADPRNAFVRWRPVKGAVGYNVRWGIAPDRLNSTYQVFADQPTQLELRALSKGVDYHVAVEAFDENGVSALSPVVAVR
;
A
#
# COMPACT_ATOMS: atom_id res chain seq x y z
N MET A 1 -41.57 -31.83 -24.79
CA MET A 1 -41.28 -31.10 -23.54
C MET A 1 -40.04 -31.74 -22.94
N LEU A 2 -38.84 -31.27 -23.33
CA LEU A 2 -37.57 -31.75 -22.78
C LEU A 2 -37.14 -30.75 -21.71
N LEU A 3 -37.11 -31.19 -20.45
CA LEU A 3 -36.56 -30.45 -19.34
C LEU A 3 -35.03 -30.48 -19.45
N ALA A 4 -34.43 -29.32 -19.73
CA ALA A 4 -32.99 -29.12 -19.60
C ALA A 4 -32.64 -29.05 -18.11
N ALA A 5 -31.86 -30.02 -17.62
CA ALA A 5 -31.26 -29.96 -16.31
C ALA A 5 -30.15 -28.91 -16.32
N THR A 6 -30.37 -27.78 -15.65
CA THR A 6 -29.32 -26.82 -15.32
C THR A 6 -28.38 -27.49 -14.31
N GLY A 7 -27.14 -27.74 -14.70
CA GLY A 7 -26.08 -28.14 -13.78
C GLY A 7 -25.86 -27.05 -12.72
N PRO A 8 -25.31 -27.39 -11.55
CA PRO A 8 -24.99 -26.39 -10.54
C PRO A 8 -23.97 -25.41 -11.15
N ALA A 9 -24.25 -24.12 -11.03
CA ALA A 9 -23.26 -23.08 -11.29
C ALA A 9 -22.03 -23.40 -10.43
N SER A 10 -20.87 -23.55 -11.05
CA SER A 10 -19.59 -23.59 -10.34
C SER A 10 -19.56 -22.36 -9.43
N ALA A 11 -19.45 -22.57 -8.12
CA ALA A 11 -19.07 -21.48 -7.23
C ALA A 11 -17.80 -20.88 -7.82
N ALA A 12 -17.79 -19.57 -8.08
CA ALA A 12 -16.57 -18.90 -8.48
C ALA A 12 -15.54 -19.18 -7.39
N GLU A 13 -14.39 -19.74 -7.77
CA GLU A 13 -13.33 -20.07 -6.84
C GLU A 13 -12.89 -18.78 -6.14
N ARG A 14 -13.02 -18.74 -4.80
CA ARG A 14 -12.62 -17.58 -4.00
C ARG A 14 -11.13 -17.39 -4.13
N ARG A 15 -10.72 -16.31 -4.80
CA ARG A 15 -9.31 -16.00 -5.04
C ARG A 15 -8.67 -15.30 -3.86
N THR A 16 -7.37 -15.49 -3.71
CA THR A 16 -6.56 -14.77 -2.74
C THR A 16 -5.57 -13.82 -3.40
N TYR A 17 -5.13 -12.83 -2.62
CA TYR A 17 -4.03 -11.94 -2.97
C TYR A 17 -3.17 -11.69 -1.74
N ALA A 18 -1.93 -11.22 -1.93
CA ALA A 18 -1.06 -10.75 -0.86
C ALA A 18 -0.39 -9.44 -1.26
N ASN A 19 -0.08 -8.60 -0.28
CA ASN A 19 0.69 -7.38 -0.51
C ASN A 19 2.22 -7.65 -0.37
N PRO A 20 3.07 -6.97 -1.14
CA PRO A 20 2.70 -6.03 -2.21
C PRO A 20 2.03 -6.75 -3.37
N ILE A 21 1.09 -6.07 -4.05
CA ILE A 21 0.29 -6.70 -5.10
C ILE A 21 1.17 -7.14 -6.28
N ASP A 22 0.76 -8.22 -6.95
CA ASP A 22 1.49 -8.82 -8.06
C ASP A 22 1.09 -8.20 -9.40
N ILE A 23 1.77 -7.11 -9.74
CA ILE A 23 1.70 -6.47 -11.05
C ILE A 23 3.10 -6.41 -11.68
N ASP A 24 3.16 -6.27 -13.00
CA ASP A 24 4.40 -6.01 -13.74
C ASP A 24 4.81 -4.53 -13.60
N TYR A 25 5.29 -4.16 -12.40
CA TYR A 25 5.79 -2.82 -12.10
C TYR A 25 6.87 -2.38 -13.08
N ARG A 26 6.87 -1.09 -13.43
CA ARG A 26 7.75 -0.49 -14.44
C ARG A 26 9.06 -0.01 -13.83
N TYR A 27 10.13 0.01 -14.61
CA TYR A 27 11.40 0.59 -14.17
C TYR A 27 11.35 2.13 -14.19
N ASN A 28 11.97 2.76 -13.20
CA ASN A 28 12.09 4.21 -13.16
C ASN A 28 13.20 4.71 -14.10
N PHE A 29 12.87 5.68 -14.96
CA PHE A 29 13.82 6.36 -15.83
C PHE A 29 14.45 7.63 -15.22
N GLU A 30 13.81 8.29 -14.24
CA GLU A 30 14.27 9.59 -13.72
C GLU A 30 15.69 9.53 -13.12
N GLN A 31 16.07 8.37 -12.60
CA GLN A 31 17.34 8.16 -11.92
C GLN A 31 18.44 7.56 -12.82
N GLU A 32 18.20 7.47 -14.14
CA GLU A 32 19.14 6.91 -15.12
C GLU A 32 20.50 7.63 -15.09
N SER A 33 20.49 8.97 -15.06
CA SER A 33 21.72 9.78 -15.02
C SER A 33 22.60 9.51 -13.79
N ARG A 34 22.03 8.91 -12.74
CA ARG A 34 22.71 8.54 -11.50
C ARG A 34 23.06 7.06 -11.43
N GLY A 35 22.62 6.26 -12.41
CA GLY A 35 22.80 4.81 -12.43
C GLY A 35 21.98 4.06 -11.37
N ILE A 36 20.94 4.67 -10.80
CA ILE A 36 20.14 4.06 -9.72
C ILE A 36 18.88 3.42 -10.33
N SER A 37 18.87 2.10 -10.39
CA SER A 37 17.84 1.32 -11.07
C SER A 37 16.89 0.65 -10.07
N TYR A 38 15.58 0.81 -10.26
CA TYR A 38 14.54 0.13 -9.47
C TYR A 38 13.19 0.19 -10.17
N ARG A 39 12.29 -0.73 -9.81
CA ARG A 39 10.88 -0.66 -10.21
C ARG A 39 10.10 0.31 -9.32
N THR A 40 9.29 1.16 -9.93
CA THR A 40 8.43 2.14 -9.25
C THR A 40 7.07 1.54 -8.91
N GLY A 41 6.46 2.00 -7.82
CA GLY A 41 5.16 1.55 -7.34
C GLY A 41 4.63 2.45 -6.25
N ALA A 42 4.16 3.64 -6.60
CA ALA A 42 3.73 4.64 -5.64
C ALA A 42 2.50 5.41 -6.09
N ASP A 43 1.83 6.02 -5.12
CA ASP A 43 0.69 6.91 -5.30
C ASP A 43 -0.46 6.23 -6.09
N PRO A 44 -0.85 4.98 -5.73
CA PRO A 44 -1.78 4.19 -6.50
C PRO A 44 -3.20 4.74 -6.45
N VAL A 45 -3.76 4.99 -7.63
CA VAL A 45 -5.18 5.30 -7.80
C VAL A 45 -5.88 4.15 -8.53
N VAL A 46 -6.90 3.56 -7.88
CA VAL A 46 -7.77 2.57 -8.49
C VAL A 46 -9.15 3.18 -8.68
N VAL A 47 -9.64 3.15 -9.92
CA VAL A 47 -11.00 3.57 -10.27
C VAL A 47 -11.74 2.44 -10.96
N ARG A 48 -13.03 2.30 -10.64
CA ARG A 48 -13.93 1.44 -11.41
C ARG A 48 -14.52 2.24 -12.58
N HIS A 49 -14.47 1.68 -13.78
CA HIS A 49 -15.08 2.24 -14.98
C HIS A 49 -15.73 1.11 -15.78
N GLY A 50 -17.07 1.16 -15.90
CA GLY A 50 -17.84 0.06 -16.47
C GLY A 50 -17.73 -1.22 -15.64
N ASP A 51 -17.30 -2.30 -16.28
CA ASP A 51 -17.14 -3.65 -15.70
C ASP A 51 -15.72 -3.94 -15.19
N ALA A 52 -14.82 -2.97 -15.24
CA ALA A 52 -13.41 -3.14 -14.91
C ALA A 52 -12.89 -2.10 -13.92
N TYR A 53 -11.75 -2.42 -13.33
CA TYR A 53 -10.91 -1.57 -12.50
C TYR A 53 -9.69 -1.13 -13.30
N TYR A 54 -9.26 0.10 -13.06
CA TYR A 54 -8.08 0.67 -13.68
C TYR A 54 -7.17 1.22 -12.58
N LEU A 55 -5.92 0.74 -12.54
CA LEU A 55 -4.90 1.13 -11.58
C LEU A 55 -3.86 2.03 -12.28
N PHE A 56 -3.62 3.20 -11.70
CA PHE A 56 -2.61 4.16 -12.12
C PHE A 56 -1.62 4.39 -10.98
N GLN A 57 -0.37 4.69 -11.31
CA GLN A 57 0.67 4.95 -10.32
C GLN A 57 1.70 5.95 -10.86
N THR A 58 2.55 6.44 -9.96
CA THR A 58 3.72 7.26 -10.27
C THR A 58 4.78 6.51 -11.08
N LEU A 59 5.26 7.15 -12.14
CA LEU A 59 6.35 6.76 -13.05
C LEU A 59 6.09 5.46 -13.83
N ALA A 60 4.82 5.13 -14.04
CA ALA A 60 4.43 4.14 -15.04
C ALA A 60 4.09 4.84 -16.37
N ASP A 61 4.66 4.37 -17.47
CA ASP A 61 4.31 4.78 -18.84
C ASP A 61 3.02 4.11 -19.35
N GLY A 62 2.04 3.97 -18.45
CA GLY A 62 0.78 3.33 -18.69
C GLY A 62 0.05 3.01 -17.39
N TYR A 63 -0.87 2.06 -17.44
CA TYR A 63 -1.78 1.73 -16.35
C TYR A 63 -2.24 0.29 -16.49
N TRP A 64 -2.87 -0.27 -15.46
CA TRP A 64 -3.34 -1.64 -15.47
C TRP A 64 -4.86 -1.72 -15.47
N ARG A 65 -5.40 -2.75 -16.11
CA ARG A 65 -6.82 -3.09 -16.10
C ARG A 65 -7.02 -4.43 -15.39
N SER A 66 -8.06 -4.54 -14.58
CA SER A 66 -8.50 -5.80 -13.99
C SER A 66 -10.02 -5.91 -13.98
N THR A 67 -10.56 -7.13 -13.99
CA THR A 67 -12.00 -7.37 -13.74
C THR A 67 -12.26 -8.00 -12.37
N ASN A 68 -11.20 -8.36 -11.64
CA ASN A 68 -11.28 -9.14 -10.41
C ASN A 68 -10.30 -8.69 -9.30
N LEU A 69 -9.63 -7.54 -9.48
CA LEU A 69 -8.64 -6.94 -8.58
C LEU A 69 -7.36 -7.78 -8.32
N THR A 70 -7.19 -8.91 -9.01
CA THR A 70 -6.05 -9.82 -8.82
C THR A 70 -5.24 -10.01 -10.10
N ASP A 71 -5.93 -10.25 -11.21
CA ASP A 71 -5.31 -10.35 -12.53
C ASP A 71 -5.30 -8.96 -13.16
N TRP A 72 -4.11 -8.41 -13.38
CA TRP A 72 -3.91 -7.07 -13.92
C TRP A 72 -3.19 -7.15 -15.26
N ASP A 73 -3.80 -6.57 -16.28
CA ASP A 73 -3.24 -6.43 -17.63
C ASP A 73 -2.73 -5.00 -17.82
N PHE A 74 -1.45 -4.85 -18.18
CA PHE A 74 -0.91 -3.53 -18.50
C PHE A 74 -1.44 -3.02 -19.86
N ILE A 75 -1.78 -1.73 -19.89
CA ILE A 75 -2.30 -1.02 -21.05
C ILE A 75 -1.33 0.11 -21.40
N SER A 76 -0.77 0.02 -22.61
CA SER A 76 -0.01 1.12 -23.21
C SER A 76 -0.96 2.19 -23.76
N PRO A 77 -0.90 3.43 -23.27
CA PRO A 77 -1.77 4.50 -23.71
C PRO A 77 -1.37 5.03 -25.10
N SER A 78 -2.35 5.46 -25.90
CA SER A 78 -2.09 6.18 -27.16
C SER A 78 -1.55 7.59 -26.94
N ARG A 79 -1.68 8.10 -25.72
CA ARG A 79 -1.24 9.44 -25.31
C ARG A 79 -0.94 9.43 -23.81
N TRP A 80 0.25 9.91 -23.45
CA TRP A 80 0.72 10.01 -22.07
C TRP A 80 1.52 11.32 -21.90
N PRO A 81 1.65 11.88 -20.69
CA PRO A 81 2.62 12.95 -20.43
C PRO A 81 4.04 12.53 -20.87
N PHE A 82 4.78 13.44 -21.50
CA PHE A 82 6.08 13.13 -22.10
C PHE A 82 7.21 13.01 -21.08
N ASP A 83 7.14 13.80 -20.03
CA ASP A 83 8.22 14.01 -19.06
C ASP A 83 8.07 13.12 -17.83
N SER A 84 6.86 12.93 -17.28
CA SER A 84 6.53 11.94 -16.23
C SER A 84 5.05 11.94 -15.84
N MET A 85 4.56 10.79 -15.38
CA MET A 85 3.31 10.69 -14.62
C MET A 85 3.64 10.60 -13.13
N VAL A 86 3.44 11.67 -12.36
CA VAL A 86 3.62 11.66 -10.89
C VAL A 86 2.27 11.93 -10.24
N ALA A 87 1.95 11.15 -9.20
CA ALA A 87 0.71 11.16 -8.42
C ALA A 87 -0.54 11.40 -9.29
N PRO A 88 -0.93 10.41 -10.12
CA PRO A 88 -2.02 10.59 -11.08
C PRO A 88 -3.37 10.80 -10.37
N ALA A 89 -4.03 11.93 -10.64
CA ALA A 89 -5.46 12.11 -10.37
C ALA A 89 -6.29 11.38 -11.43
N VAL A 90 -7.10 10.41 -11.00
CA VAL A 90 -8.00 9.68 -11.90
C VAL A 90 -9.41 9.59 -11.33
N ILE A 91 -10.40 9.79 -12.18
CA ILE A 91 -11.82 9.62 -11.84
C ILE A 91 -12.60 9.11 -13.04
N SER A 92 -13.63 8.31 -12.77
CA SER A 92 -14.66 8.00 -13.76
C SER A 92 -15.95 8.76 -13.46
N ASP A 93 -16.58 9.32 -14.49
CA ASP A 93 -17.93 9.90 -14.40
C ASP A 93 -19.03 9.00 -14.98
N GLY A 94 -18.69 7.73 -15.24
CA GLY A 94 -19.55 6.71 -15.87
C GLY A 94 -19.34 6.60 -17.38
N ASP A 95 -19.16 7.70 -18.08
CA ASP A 95 -18.99 7.76 -19.54
C ASP A 95 -17.53 7.95 -19.95
N ARG A 96 -16.75 8.60 -19.09
CA ARG A 96 -15.36 8.96 -19.32
C ARG A 96 -14.49 8.57 -18.13
N LEU A 97 -13.22 8.34 -18.42
CA LEU A 97 -12.12 8.31 -17.45
C LEU A 97 -11.26 9.55 -17.69
N ILE A 98 -11.07 10.36 -16.65
CA ILE A 98 -10.33 11.63 -16.70
C ILE A 98 -9.03 11.45 -15.92
N LEU A 99 -7.92 11.90 -16.49
CA LEU A 99 -6.57 11.71 -15.97
C LEU A 99 -5.80 13.04 -15.97
N MET A 100 -5.17 13.34 -14.84
CA MET A 100 -4.29 14.48 -14.66
C MET A 100 -3.10 14.08 -13.81
N ARG A 101 -1.91 14.58 -14.13
CA ARG A 101 -0.71 14.39 -13.31
C ARG A 101 -0.48 15.56 -12.36
N SER A 102 0.48 15.44 -11.44
CA SER A 102 1.03 16.59 -10.71
C SER A 102 1.62 17.66 -11.65
N LEU A 103 1.33 18.93 -11.35
CA LEU A 103 1.74 20.08 -12.15
C LEU A 103 2.23 21.23 -11.27
N PHE A 104 3.31 21.91 -11.69
CA PHE A 104 3.72 23.21 -11.12
C PHE A 104 3.34 24.41 -12.01
N SER A 105 2.77 24.15 -13.19
CA SER A 105 2.41 25.14 -14.20
C SER A 105 1.29 24.57 -15.08
N PRO A 106 0.58 25.41 -15.86
CA PRO A 106 -0.43 24.93 -16.81
C PRO A 106 0.00 23.71 -17.62
N GLY A 107 -0.87 22.71 -17.65
CA GLY A 107 -0.63 21.43 -18.33
C GLY A 107 -1.89 20.84 -18.93
N ALA A 108 -1.75 19.66 -19.51
CA ALA A 108 -2.85 18.95 -20.16
C ALA A 108 -3.64 18.08 -19.17
N VAL A 109 -4.93 17.92 -19.47
CA VAL A 109 -5.82 16.96 -18.83
C VAL A 109 -6.31 15.99 -19.91
N LEU A 110 -6.14 14.71 -19.66
CA LEU A 110 -6.47 13.65 -20.60
C LEU A 110 -7.84 13.04 -20.29
N VAL A 111 -8.47 12.48 -21.31
CA VAL A 111 -9.74 11.77 -21.19
C VAL A 111 -9.77 10.55 -22.09
N SER A 112 -10.39 9.48 -21.60
CA SER A 112 -10.69 8.29 -22.36
C SER A 112 -12.15 7.91 -22.26
N ARG A 113 -12.71 7.43 -23.37
CA ARG A 113 -14.02 6.74 -23.45
C ARG A 113 -13.85 5.24 -23.73
N ASP A 114 -12.62 4.81 -23.99
CA ASP A 114 -12.25 3.42 -24.21
C ASP A 114 -10.87 3.16 -23.56
N PRO A 115 -10.81 3.20 -22.22
CA PRO A 115 -9.57 2.96 -21.50
C PRO A 115 -9.11 1.50 -21.59
N ALA A 116 -9.98 0.56 -22.00
CA ALA A 116 -9.54 -0.81 -22.28
C ALA A 116 -8.58 -0.89 -23.48
N SER A 117 -8.76 -0.02 -24.47
CA SER A 117 -7.92 0.02 -25.67
C SER A 117 -6.67 0.92 -25.56
N GLY A 118 -6.47 1.60 -24.42
CA GLY A 118 -5.39 2.58 -24.29
C GLY A 118 -5.69 3.95 -24.90
N ARG A 119 -6.84 4.18 -25.55
CA ARG A 119 -7.08 5.43 -26.29
C ARG A 119 -7.34 6.62 -25.36
N PHE A 120 -6.47 7.62 -25.41
CA PHE A 120 -6.62 8.90 -24.70
C PHE A 120 -6.59 10.10 -25.65
N ASP A 121 -7.51 11.02 -25.40
CA ASP A 121 -7.61 12.34 -26.03
C ASP A 121 -7.38 13.45 -25.00
N PHE A 122 -7.30 14.70 -25.48
CA PHE A 122 -7.27 15.85 -24.60
C PHE A 122 -8.69 16.24 -24.18
N LEU A 123 -8.94 16.30 -22.87
CA LEU A 123 -10.07 17.05 -22.33
C LEU A 123 -9.77 18.54 -22.38
N THR A 124 -8.58 18.90 -21.92
CA THR A 124 -8.02 20.24 -21.96
C THR A 124 -6.56 20.12 -22.38
N ARG A 125 -6.17 20.80 -23.46
CA ARG A 125 -4.77 20.80 -23.93
C ARG A 125 -3.85 21.62 -23.04
N MET A 126 -4.37 22.71 -22.49
CA MET A 126 -3.65 23.63 -21.63
C MET A 126 -4.64 24.22 -20.63
N LEU A 127 -4.44 23.91 -19.35
CA LEU A 127 -5.20 24.52 -18.27
C LEU A 127 -4.92 26.04 -18.20
N PRO A 128 -5.83 26.85 -17.63
CA PRO A 128 -5.48 28.20 -17.23
C PRO A 128 -4.47 28.17 -16.08
N GLU A 129 -3.85 29.32 -15.79
CA GLU A 129 -3.07 29.51 -14.57
C GLU A 129 -3.91 29.20 -13.33
N LEU A 130 -3.29 28.56 -12.34
CA LEU A 130 -3.93 28.30 -11.05
C LEU A 130 -4.11 29.66 -10.33
N PRO A 131 -5.34 30.07 -9.98
CA PRO A 131 -5.57 31.36 -9.36
C PRO A 131 -4.77 31.52 -8.06
N ASN A 132 -4.17 32.69 -7.85
CA ASN A 132 -3.33 33.06 -6.71
C ASN A 132 -2.00 32.29 -6.59
N ALA A 133 -1.69 31.36 -7.49
CA ALA A 133 -0.41 30.66 -7.48
C ALA A 133 0.74 31.59 -7.86
N VAL A 134 1.84 31.44 -7.16
CA VAL A 134 3.11 32.08 -7.53
C VAL A 134 3.82 31.23 -8.59
N ALA A 135 4.72 31.84 -9.37
CA ALA A 135 5.51 31.11 -10.34
C ALA A 135 6.45 30.09 -9.64
N PRO A 136 6.79 28.96 -10.29
CA PRO A 136 7.75 27.99 -9.77
C PRO A 136 9.04 28.63 -9.27
N GLY A 137 9.48 28.26 -8.05
CA GLY A 137 10.66 28.82 -7.39
C GLY A 137 10.46 30.20 -6.74
N ARG A 138 9.23 30.71 -6.70
CA ARG A 138 8.86 32.00 -6.05
C ARG A 138 7.99 31.83 -4.81
N ASP A 139 7.81 30.60 -4.37
CA ASP A 139 7.17 30.17 -3.13
C ASP A 139 8.09 30.31 -1.91
N VAL A 140 9.39 30.42 -2.12
CA VAL A 140 10.36 30.74 -1.06
C VAL A 140 9.96 32.05 -0.37
N GLY A 141 9.72 31.96 0.94
CA GLY A 141 9.33 33.09 1.79
C GLY A 141 7.82 33.37 1.84
N LEU A 142 6.97 32.57 1.18
CA LEU A 142 5.55 32.56 1.51
C LEU A 142 5.37 32.09 2.96
N PRO A 143 4.45 32.68 3.73
CA PRO A 143 4.18 32.23 5.09
C PRO A 143 3.59 30.82 5.06
N GLY A 144 4.00 29.99 6.02
CA GLY A 144 3.33 28.72 6.28
C GLY A 144 1.90 28.95 6.76
N TRP A 145 1.08 27.91 6.69
CA TRP A 145 -0.34 27.96 7.07
C TRP A 145 -0.66 26.86 8.07
N HIS A 146 -1.45 27.20 9.09
CA HIS A 146 -1.92 26.28 10.11
C HIS A 146 -3.44 26.26 10.17
N ASN A 147 -4.01 25.17 10.69
CA ASN A 147 -5.45 25.04 10.88
C ASN A 147 -6.01 26.22 11.71
N GLY A 148 -6.89 27.02 11.09
CA GLY A 148 -7.50 28.20 11.70
C GLY A 148 -6.92 29.53 11.24
N ASP A 149 -5.82 29.52 10.49
CA ASP A 149 -5.28 30.70 9.84
C ASP A 149 -6.27 31.24 8.78
N PRO A 150 -6.26 32.55 8.50
CA PRO A 150 -7.06 33.11 7.41
C PRO A 150 -6.66 32.51 6.05
N GLN A 151 -7.55 32.60 5.07
CA GLN A 151 -7.27 32.17 3.71
C GLN A 151 -6.04 32.93 3.16
N PRO A 152 -5.01 32.24 2.63
CA PRO A 152 -3.87 32.91 2.02
C PRO A 152 -4.24 33.62 0.71
N ASP A 153 -3.72 34.84 0.52
CA ASP A 153 -3.86 35.63 -0.71
C ASP A 153 -3.01 35.09 -1.87
N ARG A 154 -1.92 34.38 -1.55
CA ARG A 154 -0.99 33.76 -2.51
C ARG A 154 -0.67 32.34 -2.06
N ILE A 155 -0.55 31.43 -3.02
CA ILE A 155 -0.31 30.00 -2.76
C ILE A 155 0.93 29.51 -3.54
N PRO A 156 1.55 28.37 -3.14
CA PRO A 156 2.62 27.77 -3.93
C PRO A 156 2.14 27.36 -5.34
N PRO A 157 3.08 27.14 -6.28
CA PRO A 157 2.76 26.56 -7.58
C PRO A 157 2.11 25.19 -7.45
N GLY A 158 1.23 24.85 -8.38
CA GLY A 158 0.43 23.64 -8.30
C GLY A 158 -0.52 23.49 -9.50
N PRO A 159 -1.44 22.52 -9.46
CA PRO A 159 -1.70 21.58 -8.37
C PRO A 159 -0.75 20.37 -8.37
N TRP A 160 -0.04 20.19 -7.25
CA TRP A 160 0.83 19.02 -7.00
C TRP A 160 0.09 17.98 -6.15
N ASP A 161 0.14 16.71 -6.54
CA ASP A 161 -0.65 15.57 -6.04
C ASP A 161 -2.16 15.81 -6.13
N PRO A 162 -2.68 16.03 -7.35
CA PRO A 162 -4.09 16.30 -7.54
C PRO A 162 -4.98 15.09 -7.24
N ALA A 163 -6.21 15.35 -6.81
CA ALA A 163 -7.29 14.37 -6.79
C ALA A 163 -8.63 15.00 -7.18
N PHE A 164 -9.36 14.32 -8.04
CA PHE A 164 -10.68 14.75 -8.49
C PHE A 164 -11.78 14.24 -7.56
N PHE A 165 -12.86 15.00 -7.50
CA PHE A 165 -14.12 14.56 -6.94
C PHE A 165 -15.28 15.13 -7.74
N LYS A 166 -16.29 14.28 -7.97
CA LYS A 166 -17.57 14.70 -8.56
C LYS A 166 -18.66 14.39 -7.55
N ASP A 167 -19.39 15.41 -7.15
CA ASP A 167 -20.44 15.28 -6.16
C ASP A 167 -21.77 14.83 -6.81
N ASP A 168 -22.73 14.43 -5.98
CA ASP A 168 -24.05 13.94 -6.40
C ASP A 168 -24.88 15.01 -7.11
N ASP A 169 -24.60 16.30 -6.86
CA ASP A 169 -25.22 17.43 -7.55
C ASP A 169 -24.60 17.72 -8.93
N GLY A 170 -23.59 16.95 -9.34
CA GLY A 170 -22.89 17.06 -10.61
C GLY A 170 -21.75 18.07 -10.64
N ARG A 171 -21.48 18.78 -9.53
CA ARG A 171 -20.35 19.71 -9.42
C ARG A 171 -19.03 18.95 -9.25
N TRP A 172 -17.96 19.60 -9.67
CA TRP A 172 -16.63 19.02 -9.75
C TRP A 172 -15.65 19.78 -8.89
N TYR A 173 -14.73 19.06 -8.27
CA TYR A 173 -13.73 19.59 -7.35
C TYR A 173 -12.36 18.97 -7.62
N LEU A 174 -11.33 19.75 -7.33
CA LEU A 174 -9.93 19.31 -7.31
C LEU A 174 -9.33 19.60 -5.94
N TYR A 175 -8.61 18.63 -5.40
CA TYR A 175 -7.82 18.76 -4.17
C TYR A 175 -6.35 18.53 -4.48
N TRP A 176 -5.43 19.18 -3.77
CA TRP A 176 -4.00 18.99 -3.99
C TRP A 176 -3.16 19.51 -2.81
N GLY A 177 -1.88 19.15 -2.80
CA GLY A 177 -0.86 19.63 -1.88
C GLY A 177 0.13 18.52 -1.54
N SER A 178 1.41 18.86 -1.47
CA SER A 178 2.47 18.06 -0.84
C SER A 178 3.44 19.04 -0.18
N SER A 179 3.44 19.11 1.14
CA SER A 179 4.24 20.09 1.87
C SER A 179 4.32 19.79 3.37
N ASP A 180 5.38 20.29 4.00
CA ASP A 180 5.50 20.45 5.44
C ASP A 180 5.12 21.86 5.95
N THR A 181 4.83 22.79 5.02
CA THR A 181 4.65 24.22 5.29
C THR A 181 3.27 24.73 4.85
N PHE A 182 2.76 24.20 3.74
CA PHE A 182 1.50 24.61 3.14
C PHE A 182 0.39 23.57 3.40
N PRO A 183 -0.89 23.99 3.40
CA PRO A 183 -2.00 23.07 3.62
C PRO A 183 -2.33 22.28 2.35
N LEU A 184 -3.25 21.33 2.50
CA LEU A 184 -4.04 20.88 1.36
C LEU A 184 -4.99 22.00 0.91
N TYR A 185 -5.19 22.08 -0.39
CA TYR A 185 -6.07 23.02 -1.04
C TYR A 185 -7.24 22.29 -1.72
N GLY A 186 -8.34 23.01 -1.92
CA GLY A 186 -9.44 22.57 -2.77
C GLY A 186 -10.00 23.70 -3.63
N ILE A 187 -10.52 23.37 -4.80
CA ILE A 187 -11.16 24.32 -5.71
C ILE A 187 -12.28 23.63 -6.49
N GLU A 188 -13.31 24.39 -6.85
CA GLU A 188 -14.35 23.92 -7.77
C GLU A 188 -13.87 24.01 -9.23
N LEU A 189 -14.40 23.15 -10.10
CA LEU A 189 -14.08 23.07 -11.51
C LEU A 189 -15.31 23.31 -12.39
N ASP A 190 -15.11 23.96 -13.54
CA ASP A 190 -16.05 23.93 -14.67
C ASP A 190 -15.52 22.96 -15.72
N MET A 191 -16.35 21.97 -16.05
CA MET A 191 -16.04 20.86 -16.97
C MET A 191 -16.81 20.97 -18.31
N SER A 192 -17.55 22.06 -18.54
CA SER A 192 -18.49 22.20 -19.67
C SER A 192 -17.82 22.38 -21.03
N LYS A 193 -16.62 22.97 -21.07
CA LYS A 193 -15.82 23.21 -22.29
C LYS A 193 -14.35 22.89 -22.01
N GLY A 194 -14.11 21.64 -21.62
CA GLY A 194 -12.87 21.21 -20.96
C GLY A 194 -12.88 21.57 -19.47
N MET A 195 -11.80 21.22 -18.77
CA MET A 195 -11.55 21.59 -17.37
C MET A 195 -10.99 23.02 -17.25
N ARG A 196 -11.56 23.79 -16.32
CA ARG A 196 -11.02 25.07 -15.82
C ARG A 196 -11.31 25.22 -14.32
N TYR A 197 -10.53 26.07 -13.66
CA TYR A 197 -10.75 26.45 -12.26
C TYR A 197 -11.92 27.43 -12.12
N LEU A 198 -12.75 27.26 -11.09
CA LEU A 198 -13.80 28.19 -10.68
C LEU A 198 -13.46 28.86 -9.34
N GLY A 199 -13.37 30.18 -9.35
CA GLY A 199 -13.04 30.96 -8.15
C GLY A 199 -11.55 30.90 -7.82
N THR A 200 -11.24 30.88 -6.53
CA THR A 200 -9.86 30.80 -6.00
C THR A 200 -9.71 29.56 -5.10
N PRO A 201 -8.50 29.00 -5.00
CA PRO A 201 -8.20 27.91 -4.08
C PRO A 201 -8.62 28.23 -2.64
N ARG A 202 -9.16 27.24 -1.93
CA ARG A 202 -9.43 27.29 -0.49
C ARG A 202 -8.38 26.46 0.23
N ALA A 203 -7.74 27.01 1.26
CA ALA A 203 -6.92 26.24 2.19
C ALA A 203 -7.83 25.40 3.10
N LEU A 204 -7.55 24.11 3.22
CA LEU A 204 -8.45 23.15 3.85
C LEU A 204 -7.93 22.64 5.20
N LEU A 205 -6.72 22.08 5.21
CA LEU A 205 -6.12 21.52 6.43
C LEU A 205 -4.60 21.45 6.32
N ALA A 206 -3.93 21.48 7.47
CA ALA A 206 -2.50 21.24 7.67
C ALA A 206 -2.30 20.25 8.83
N LEU A 207 -1.11 19.64 8.92
CA LEU A 207 -0.77 18.76 10.05
C LEU A 207 -0.69 19.55 11.36
N ASP A 208 -1.00 18.88 12.48
CA ASP A 208 -0.72 19.33 13.84
C ASP A 208 0.04 18.22 14.59
N PRO A 209 1.32 17.98 14.25
CA PRO A 209 2.14 16.94 14.88
C PRO A 209 2.33 17.20 16.37
N GLY A 210 2.13 18.44 16.82
CA GLY A 210 2.11 18.84 18.24
C GLY A 210 0.96 18.20 19.03
N LYS A 211 -0.16 17.89 18.37
CA LYS A 211 -1.32 17.19 18.94
C LYS A 211 -1.43 15.73 18.49
N HIS A 212 -1.07 15.41 17.25
CA HIS A 212 -1.29 14.11 16.63
C HIS A 212 0.05 13.38 16.44
N GLY A 213 0.29 12.34 17.26
CA GLY A 213 1.58 11.64 17.28
C GLY A 213 1.94 10.96 15.96
N TRP A 214 0.95 10.44 15.24
CA TRP A 214 1.14 9.76 13.97
C TRP A 214 1.56 10.69 12.84
N GLU A 215 1.30 12.00 12.95
CA GLU A 215 1.70 13.00 11.95
C GLU A 215 3.17 13.42 12.09
N ARG A 216 3.91 12.86 13.05
CA ARG A 216 5.34 13.13 13.21
C ARG A 216 6.17 12.29 12.25
N PHE A 217 7.03 12.97 11.51
CA PHE A 217 7.95 12.43 10.51
C PHE A 217 8.95 11.41 11.10
N GLY A 218 9.63 10.68 10.22
CA GLY A 218 10.71 9.76 10.57
C GLY A 218 10.27 8.32 10.86
N GLN A 219 11.26 7.42 10.86
CA GLN A 219 11.08 6.02 11.25
C GLN A 219 10.40 5.92 12.63
N ASP A 220 9.27 5.22 12.71
CA ASP A 220 8.43 5.10 13.92
C ASP A 220 8.10 6.44 14.59
N HIS A 221 7.92 7.52 13.82
CA HIS A 221 7.58 8.85 14.33
C HIS A 221 8.65 9.48 15.25
N ARG A 222 9.93 9.20 14.99
CA ARG A 222 11.07 9.70 15.80
C ARG A 222 11.72 10.98 15.25
N GLY A 223 11.15 11.58 14.22
CA GLY A 223 11.74 12.69 13.49
C GLY A 223 12.87 12.24 12.56
N ALA A 224 13.27 13.14 11.67
CA ALA A 224 14.49 13.02 10.89
C ALA A 224 15.22 14.37 10.94
N PHE A 225 16.52 14.36 10.65
CA PHE A 225 17.35 15.56 10.65
C PHE A 225 18.18 15.59 9.38
N PHE A 226 18.34 16.78 8.80
CA PHE A 226 19.30 17.02 7.74
C PHE A 226 20.75 16.87 8.27
N PRO A 227 21.76 16.70 7.40
CA PRO A 227 23.16 16.56 7.82
C PRO A 227 23.71 17.74 8.65
N ASP A 228 23.10 18.91 8.54
CA ASP A 228 23.42 20.11 9.33
C ASP A 228 22.76 20.12 10.73
N GLY A 229 21.92 19.13 11.03
CA GLY A 229 21.26 18.95 12.32
C GLY A 229 19.88 19.60 12.41
N GLU A 230 19.40 20.29 11.38
CA GLU A 230 18.05 20.86 11.37
C GLU A 230 16.99 19.76 11.22
N PRO A 231 15.85 19.84 11.94
CA PRO A 231 14.79 18.84 11.81
C PRO A 231 14.15 18.93 10.42
N VAL A 232 13.92 17.77 9.82
CA VAL A 232 13.07 17.66 8.64
C VAL A 232 11.63 17.93 9.07
N GLY A 233 10.90 18.73 8.29
CA GLY A 233 9.49 19.03 8.54
C GLY A 233 8.59 17.79 8.45
N ASN A 234 7.32 17.96 8.83
CA ASN A 234 6.33 16.88 8.77
C ASN A 234 5.54 17.01 7.48
N TYR A 235 5.80 16.12 6.52
CA TYR A 235 5.20 16.20 5.19
C TYR A 235 3.81 15.56 5.15
N MET A 236 2.88 16.28 4.55
CA MET A 236 1.55 15.82 4.18
C MET A 236 1.38 15.92 2.68
N GLU A 237 0.69 14.95 2.08
CA GLU A 237 0.41 14.95 0.65
C GLU A 237 -0.80 14.07 0.27
N GLY A 238 -1.00 13.82 -1.03
CA GLY A 238 -1.88 12.77 -1.52
C GLY A 238 -3.34 12.92 -1.09
N ALA A 239 -3.95 14.08 -1.38
CA ALA A 239 -5.34 14.34 -1.06
C ALA A 239 -6.27 13.31 -1.73
N TRP A 240 -7.32 12.86 -1.04
CA TRP A 240 -8.35 12.00 -1.65
C TRP A 240 -9.72 12.26 -1.02
N MET A 241 -10.76 12.46 -1.82
CA MET A 241 -12.11 12.71 -1.31
C MET A 241 -12.99 11.47 -1.47
N THR A 242 -13.69 11.08 -0.40
CA THR A 242 -14.70 10.03 -0.44
C THR A 242 -15.98 10.52 0.23
N LYS A 243 -17.13 10.30 -0.41
CA LYS A 243 -18.43 10.65 0.17
C LYS A 243 -19.17 9.39 0.59
N VAL A 244 -19.59 9.31 1.86
CA VAL A 244 -20.36 8.19 2.40
C VAL A 244 -21.47 8.72 3.30
N GLY A 245 -22.71 8.32 3.05
CA GLY A 245 -23.84 8.69 3.90
C GLY A 245 -24.06 10.20 4.04
N GLY A 246 -23.73 10.98 3.00
CA GLY A 246 -23.82 12.45 3.02
C GLY A 246 -22.64 13.17 3.67
N ARG A 247 -21.66 12.44 4.22
CA ARG A 247 -20.43 13.00 4.81
C ARG A 247 -19.27 12.93 3.83
N TYR A 248 -18.39 13.91 3.90
CA TYR A 248 -17.21 14.07 3.07
C TYR A 248 -15.96 13.75 3.88
N TYR A 249 -15.22 12.73 3.46
CA TYR A 249 -13.98 12.26 4.06
C TYR A 249 -12.81 12.74 3.21
N LEU A 250 -12.22 13.88 3.59
CA LEU A 250 -11.00 14.37 2.97
C LEU A 250 -9.81 13.64 3.58
N GLN A 251 -9.23 12.73 2.82
CA GLN A 251 -8.09 11.91 3.21
C GLN A 251 -6.78 12.54 2.76
N TYR A 252 -5.70 12.16 3.43
CA TYR A 252 -4.33 12.61 3.14
C TYR A 252 -3.30 11.58 3.60
N GLY A 253 -2.17 11.54 2.90
CA GLY A 253 -0.97 10.80 3.27
C GLY A 253 -0.08 11.59 4.23
N ALA A 254 0.38 10.95 5.31
CA ALA A 254 1.38 11.50 6.22
C ALA A 254 2.02 10.39 7.10
N PRO A 255 3.20 10.58 7.70
CA PRO A 255 4.19 11.60 7.41
C PRO A 255 5.43 10.98 6.74
N GLY A 256 5.71 11.38 5.49
CA GLY A 256 6.89 10.93 4.75
C GLY A 256 6.77 9.53 4.15
N THR A 257 6.74 9.47 2.82
CA THR A 257 6.67 8.22 2.05
C THR A 257 7.94 7.37 2.14
N GLU A 258 9.03 7.90 2.67
CA GLU A 258 10.34 7.28 2.85
C GLU A 258 10.51 6.54 4.19
N HIS A 259 9.43 6.37 4.94
CA HIS A 259 9.46 5.77 6.27
C HIS A 259 8.37 4.71 6.44
N ASN A 260 8.60 3.81 7.39
CA ASN A 260 7.68 2.71 7.67
C ASN A 260 6.27 3.16 8.07
N ALA A 261 6.17 4.31 8.72
CA ALA A 261 4.95 4.77 9.36
C ALA A 261 4.05 5.63 8.45
N TYR A 262 4.34 5.70 7.15
CA TYR A 262 3.52 6.43 6.19
C TYR A 262 2.09 5.89 6.17
N ALA A 263 1.10 6.76 6.31
CA ALA A 263 -0.24 6.39 6.71
C ALA A 263 -1.29 7.29 6.05
N THR A 264 -2.55 6.85 6.11
CA THR A 264 -3.70 7.63 5.65
C THR A 264 -4.48 8.14 6.85
N GLY A 265 -4.68 9.45 6.90
CA GLY A 265 -5.61 10.11 7.83
C GLY A 265 -6.83 10.66 7.10
N THR A 266 -7.82 11.14 7.84
CA THR A 266 -8.97 11.85 7.28
C THR A 266 -9.48 12.98 8.17
N TYR A 267 -9.98 14.02 7.54
CA TYR A 267 -10.90 14.97 8.17
C TYR A 267 -12.29 14.78 7.58
N VAL A 268 -13.32 15.00 8.39
CA VAL A 268 -14.73 14.78 8.02
C VAL A 268 -15.49 16.10 8.00
N GLY A 269 -16.35 16.30 7.01
CA GLY A 269 -17.19 17.49 6.91
C GLY A 269 -18.51 17.22 6.18
N ASP A 270 -19.33 18.26 6.08
CA ASP A 270 -20.67 18.20 5.47
C ASP A 270 -20.73 18.84 4.08
N SER A 271 -19.60 19.33 3.55
CA SER A 271 -19.52 19.87 2.20
C SER A 271 -18.19 19.54 1.51
N PRO A 272 -18.12 19.56 0.17
CA PRO A 272 -16.90 19.23 -0.59
C PRO A 272 -15.69 20.10 -0.25
N LEU A 273 -15.90 21.34 0.20
CA LEU A 273 -14.82 22.27 0.54
C LEU A 273 -14.78 22.58 2.04
N GLY A 274 -15.47 21.80 2.88
CA GLY A 274 -15.49 21.95 4.33
C GLY A 274 -16.52 22.98 4.85
N PRO A 275 -16.44 23.40 6.13
CA PRO A 275 -15.36 23.11 7.06
C PRO A 275 -15.20 21.62 7.36
N PHE A 276 -13.97 21.24 7.68
CA PHE A 276 -13.59 19.86 7.98
C PHE A 276 -13.12 19.77 9.44
N GLU A 277 -13.46 18.67 10.10
CA GLU A 277 -13.06 18.36 11.46
C GLU A 277 -12.12 17.16 11.48
N TYR A 278 -11.07 17.22 12.30
CA TYR A 278 -10.11 16.13 12.42
C TYR A 278 -10.79 14.89 13.02
N ALA A 279 -10.62 13.73 12.37
CA ALA A 279 -11.14 12.48 12.90
C ALA A 279 -10.31 12.00 14.10
N PRO A 280 -10.87 11.90 15.33
CA PRO A 280 -10.09 11.53 16.52
C PRO A 280 -9.53 10.10 16.48
N TYR A 281 -10.06 9.27 15.59
CA TYR A 281 -9.62 7.89 15.34
C TYR A 281 -8.49 7.77 14.30
N ASN A 282 -7.96 8.88 13.77
CA ASN A 282 -6.81 8.86 12.87
C ASN A 282 -5.56 8.24 13.55
N PRO A 283 -4.67 7.60 12.76
CA PRO A 283 -4.79 7.37 11.31
C PRO A 283 -5.77 6.24 10.97
N VAL A 284 -6.47 6.37 9.83
CA VAL A 284 -7.45 5.35 9.36
C VAL A 284 -6.79 4.18 8.67
N GLY A 285 -5.64 4.39 8.01
CA GLY A 285 -4.81 3.34 7.43
C GLY A 285 -3.37 3.44 7.93
N TYR A 286 -2.89 2.41 8.63
CA TYR A 286 -1.61 2.45 9.33
C TYR A 286 -0.94 1.07 9.35
N LYS A 287 0.26 0.96 8.76
CA LYS A 287 0.99 -0.31 8.66
C LYS A 287 2.50 -0.11 8.88
N PRO A 288 2.96 0.13 10.12
CA PRO A 288 4.36 0.47 10.42
C PRO A 288 5.30 -0.74 10.56
N GLY A 289 4.77 -1.95 10.74
CA GLY A 289 5.55 -3.18 10.97
C GLY A 289 5.05 -4.33 10.10
N GLY A 290 5.83 -5.41 10.01
CA GLY A 290 5.66 -6.50 9.03
C GLY A 290 6.53 -6.31 7.79
N PHE A 291 6.25 -7.08 6.74
CA PHE A 291 6.98 -7.08 5.47
C PHE A 291 6.71 -5.81 4.64
N VAL A 292 5.43 -5.49 4.41
CA VAL A 292 5.05 -4.22 3.78
C VAL A 292 4.83 -3.17 4.84
N GLN A 293 5.46 -2.01 4.68
CA GLN A 293 5.41 -0.92 5.63
C GLN A 293 5.00 0.35 4.91
N GLY A 294 3.91 0.98 5.32
CA GLY A 294 3.31 2.12 4.65
C GLY A 294 1.91 1.82 4.08
N ALA A 295 0.99 2.76 4.31
CA ALA A 295 -0.40 2.72 3.84
C ALA A 295 -0.89 4.10 3.35
N GLY A 296 -0.04 5.13 3.35
CA GLY A 296 -0.37 6.49 2.91
C GLY A 296 -0.37 6.66 1.39
N HIS A 297 -0.87 7.82 0.94
CA HIS A 297 -0.96 8.25 -0.46
C HIS A 297 -1.51 7.16 -1.38
N GLY A 298 -2.82 6.92 -1.27
CA GLY A 298 -3.54 6.04 -2.17
C GLY A 298 -4.99 6.48 -2.31
N SER A 299 -5.85 5.57 -2.74
CA SER A 299 -7.24 5.85 -3.09
C SER A 299 -8.19 4.92 -2.36
N THR A 300 -9.26 5.49 -1.81
CA THR A 300 -10.41 4.73 -1.31
C THR A 300 -11.45 4.59 -2.42
N PHE A 301 -11.82 3.35 -2.76
CA PHE A 301 -12.75 3.04 -3.83
C PHE A 301 -13.69 1.87 -3.47
N GLN A 302 -14.76 1.69 -4.23
CA GLN A 302 -15.67 0.55 -4.10
C GLN A 302 -15.45 -0.48 -5.20
N ASP A 303 -15.51 -1.76 -4.83
CA ASP A 303 -15.53 -2.86 -5.80
C ASP A 303 -16.93 -3.07 -6.43
N ALA A 304 -17.04 -4.11 -7.26
CA ALA A 304 -18.25 -4.49 -7.96
C ALA A 304 -19.42 -4.86 -7.04
N HIS A 305 -19.11 -5.20 -5.79
CA HIS A 305 -20.06 -5.64 -4.77
C HIS A 305 -20.32 -4.55 -3.72
N GLY A 306 -19.74 -3.36 -3.88
CA GLY A 306 -19.88 -2.24 -2.96
C GLY A 306 -18.95 -2.32 -1.74
N ASN A 307 -17.99 -3.24 -1.72
CA ASN A 307 -17.01 -3.30 -0.64
C ASN A 307 -15.99 -2.18 -0.80
N TRP A 308 -15.62 -1.58 0.32
CA TRP A 308 -14.63 -0.53 0.35
C TRP A 308 -13.22 -1.10 0.39
N TRP A 309 -12.33 -0.48 -0.37
CA TRP A 309 -10.90 -0.76 -0.43
C TRP A 309 -10.14 0.54 -0.29
N ASN A 310 -8.94 0.46 0.26
CA ASN A 310 -7.99 1.56 0.28
C ASN A 310 -6.64 1.07 -0.24
N THR A 311 -6.12 1.69 -1.29
CA THR A 311 -4.73 1.48 -1.73
C THR A 311 -3.76 2.32 -0.91
N GLY A 312 -2.50 1.93 -0.88
CA GLY A 312 -1.45 2.72 -0.23
C GLY A 312 -0.07 2.39 -0.78
N THR A 313 0.90 3.18 -0.34
CA THR A 313 2.28 3.16 -0.82
C THR A 313 3.25 2.59 0.21
N PRO A 314 3.48 1.26 0.21
CA PRO A 314 4.57 0.65 0.96
C PRO A 314 5.97 1.12 0.54
N TRP A 315 6.78 1.47 1.54
CA TRP A 315 8.20 1.81 1.40
C TRP A 315 9.08 0.56 1.34
N LEU A 316 9.98 0.49 0.36
CA LEU A 316 11.06 -0.49 0.27
C LEU A 316 12.39 0.19 0.58
N GLY A 317 12.78 1.24 -0.16
CA GLY A 317 13.93 2.06 0.19
C GLY A 317 15.30 1.41 0.04
N LEU A 318 15.47 0.42 -0.86
CA LEU A 318 16.71 -0.35 -0.98
C LEU A 318 17.72 0.30 -1.93
N ASN A 319 17.30 0.56 -3.16
CA ASN A 319 18.12 1.17 -4.21
C ASN A 319 17.97 2.69 -4.21
N TRP A 320 16.79 3.18 -3.84
CA TRP A 320 16.46 4.60 -3.77
C TRP A 320 15.53 4.88 -2.60
N THR A 321 15.66 6.05 -1.96
CA THR A 321 14.81 6.43 -0.81
C THR A 321 13.32 6.33 -1.12
N PHE A 322 12.91 6.61 -2.37
CA PHE A 322 11.52 6.53 -2.84
C PHE A 322 11.21 5.26 -3.65
N GLU A 323 12.00 4.19 -3.49
CA GLU A 323 11.64 2.86 -4.00
C GLU A 323 10.49 2.28 -3.17
N ARG A 324 9.38 1.99 -3.84
CA ARG A 324 8.08 1.72 -3.23
C ARG A 324 7.31 0.63 -4.00
N ARG A 325 6.27 0.07 -3.39
CA ARG A 325 5.32 -0.86 -4.01
C ARG A 325 3.89 -0.46 -3.66
N ILE A 326 2.92 -1.15 -4.22
CA ILE A 326 1.50 -0.91 -3.96
C ILE A 326 0.97 -1.97 -2.99
N ALA A 327 0.18 -1.52 -2.01
CA ALA A 327 -0.68 -2.38 -1.20
C ALA A 327 -2.15 -2.02 -1.40
N MET A 328 -3.01 -3.04 -1.27
CA MET A 328 -4.47 -2.91 -1.26
C MET A 328 -5.01 -3.49 0.05
N PHE A 329 -5.78 -2.68 0.78
CA PHE A 329 -6.33 -3.03 2.09
C PHE A 329 -7.86 -2.94 2.08
N PRO A 330 -8.57 -3.90 2.66
CA PRO A 330 -10.00 -3.78 2.90
C PRO A 330 -10.32 -2.58 3.80
N ALA A 331 -11.39 -1.84 3.50
CA ALA A 331 -11.83 -0.67 4.25
C ALA A 331 -13.31 -0.78 4.64
N ALA A 332 -13.76 0.04 5.59
CA ALA A 332 -15.15 0.14 5.98
C ALA A 332 -15.50 1.50 6.61
N PHE A 333 -16.79 1.80 6.57
CA PHE A 333 -17.40 2.93 7.27
C PHE A 333 -18.42 2.38 8.26
N SER A 334 -18.21 2.68 9.54
CA SER A 334 -19.13 2.29 10.63
C SER A 334 -20.41 3.13 10.58
N ALA A 335 -21.47 2.66 11.23
CA ALA A 335 -22.77 3.35 11.24
C ALA A 335 -22.73 4.76 11.85
N ASP A 336 -21.80 5.03 12.76
CA ASP A 336 -21.55 6.35 13.33
C ASP A 336 -20.64 7.24 12.46
N GLY A 337 -20.20 6.71 11.31
CA GLY A 337 -19.35 7.37 10.34
C GLY A 337 -17.85 7.20 10.57
N GLN A 338 -17.41 6.36 11.51
CA GLN A 338 -15.97 6.06 11.63
C GLN A 338 -15.46 5.30 10.41
N MET A 339 -14.52 5.91 9.67
CA MET A 339 -13.75 5.24 8.63
C MET A 339 -12.65 4.36 9.23
N SER A 340 -12.39 3.21 8.61
CA SER A 340 -11.32 2.28 9.01
C SER A 340 -10.74 1.56 7.80
N VAL A 341 -9.43 1.31 7.82
CA VAL A 341 -8.71 0.47 6.85
C VAL A 341 -8.05 -0.67 7.63
N SER A 342 -8.36 -1.91 7.27
CA SER A 342 -7.80 -3.08 7.95
C SER A 342 -6.42 -3.41 7.41
N THR A 343 -5.40 -3.12 8.23
CA THR A 343 -4.00 -3.45 7.94
C THR A 343 -3.50 -4.66 8.75
N ARG A 344 -4.38 -5.27 9.55
CA ARG A 344 -4.11 -6.46 10.35
C ARG A 344 -3.75 -7.62 9.42
N PHE A 345 -2.52 -8.14 9.53
CA PHE A 345 -1.95 -9.12 8.58
C PHE A 345 -1.97 -8.62 7.12
N GLY A 346 -1.91 -7.31 6.88
CA GLY A 346 -2.10 -6.72 5.55
C GLY A 346 -1.06 -7.11 4.50
N ASP A 347 -0.04 -7.88 4.85
CA ASP A 347 0.96 -8.50 3.97
C ASP A 347 0.85 -10.05 3.92
N PHE A 348 -0.21 -10.62 4.45
CA PHE A 348 -0.52 -12.05 4.37
C PHE A 348 -1.70 -12.25 3.41
N PRO A 349 -1.94 -13.48 2.94
CA PRO A 349 -3.04 -13.77 2.02
C PRO A 349 -4.41 -13.37 2.56
N HIS A 350 -5.15 -12.61 1.75
CA HIS A 350 -6.54 -12.22 1.96
C HIS A 350 -7.40 -12.71 0.81
N TYR A 351 -8.65 -13.06 1.09
CA TYR A 351 -9.64 -13.32 0.05
C TYR A 351 -10.05 -12.01 -0.64
N VAL A 352 -10.21 -12.06 -1.96
CA VAL A 352 -11.03 -11.08 -2.66
C VAL A 352 -12.49 -11.54 -2.52
N PRO A 353 -13.37 -10.72 -1.93
CA PRO A 353 -14.77 -11.08 -1.72
C PRO A 353 -15.51 -11.29 -3.05
N ASP A 354 -16.34 -12.33 -3.09
CA ASP A 354 -17.22 -12.71 -4.20
C ASP A 354 -18.64 -12.11 -4.05
N GLY A 355 -18.80 -11.17 -3.11
CA GLY A 355 -20.06 -10.52 -2.75
C GLY A 355 -19.86 -9.43 -1.70
N PRO A 356 -20.95 -8.83 -1.18
CA PRO A 356 -20.85 -7.83 -0.13
C PRO A 356 -20.21 -8.38 1.15
N ASN A 357 -19.32 -7.60 1.75
CA ASN A 357 -18.58 -7.90 2.96
C ASN A 357 -18.57 -6.66 3.87
N ALA A 358 -19.22 -6.77 5.02
CA ALA A 358 -19.28 -5.72 6.03
C ALA A 358 -18.21 -5.87 7.14
N ALA A 359 -17.39 -6.92 7.08
CA ALA A 359 -16.38 -7.26 8.08
C ALA A 359 -15.00 -7.43 7.40
N PRO A 360 -14.30 -6.32 7.11
CA PRO A 360 -13.02 -6.32 6.41
C PRO A 360 -11.98 -7.31 6.98
N GLU A 361 -11.91 -7.45 8.30
CA GLU A 361 -10.95 -8.38 8.95
C GLU A 361 -11.23 -9.86 8.68
N ALA A 362 -12.46 -10.22 8.29
CA ALA A 362 -12.84 -11.58 7.95
C ALA A 362 -12.28 -12.04 6.59
N LEU A 363 -11.72 -11.11 5.80
CA LEU A 363 -11.04 -11.44 4.55
C LEU A 363 -9.67 -12.06 4.77
N PHE A 364 -9.07 -11.93 5.95
CA PHE A 364 -7.83 -12.63 6.27
C PHE A 364 -8.06 -14.14 6.20
N THR A 365 -7.26 -14.83 5.38
CA THR A 365 -7.44 -16.27 5.11
C THR A 365 -7.14 -17.18 6.29
N GLY A 366 -6.39 -16.68 7.29
CA GLY A 366 -5.78 -17.51 8.33
C GLY A 366 -4.54 -18.28 7.86
N TRP A 367 -4.05 -18.03 6.64
CA TRP A 367 -2.83 -18.65 6.14
C TRP A 367 -1.63 -17.91 6.71
N MET A 368 -0.85 -18.62 7.51
CA MET A 368 0.27 -18.10 8.27
C MET A 368 1.57 -18.24 7.49
N LEU A 369 2.54 -17.40 7.85
CA LEU A 369 3.88 -17.43 7.27
C LEU A 369 4.68 -18.60 7.85
N LEU A 370 5.09 -19.52 6.98
CA LEU A 370 5.80 -20.75 7.33
C LEU A 370 7.31 -20.65 7.12
N SER A 371 7.77 -19.63 6.38
CA SER A 371 9.17 -19.41 6.00
C SER A 371 9.95 -18.53 6.96
N TYR A 372 9.30 -17.81 7.88
CA TYR A 372 10.00 -16.87 8.78
C TYR A 372 11.11 -17.54 9.60
N ARG A 373 12.32 -16.98 9.50
CA ARG A 373 13.59 -17.43 10.09
C ARG A 373 13.89 -18.91 9.84
N LYS A 374 13.37 -19.48 8.75
CA LYS A 374 13.67 -20.85 8.35
C LYS A 374 15.03 -20.94 7.68
N ARG A 375 15.57 -22.15 7.68
CA ARG A 375 16.86 -22.39 7.06
C ARG A 375 16.69 -22.32 5.55
N ALA A 376 17.40 -21.41 4.91
CA ALA A 376 17.52 -21.32 3.47
C ALA A 376 18.92 -21.73 2.99
N THR A 377 18.99 -22.39 1.83
CA THR A 377 20.24 -22.70 1.12
C THR A 377 20.08 -22.39 -0.36
N ALA A 378 21.17 -22.03 -1.03
CA ALA A 378 21.16 -21.69 -2.45
C ALA A 378 22.25 -22.43 -3.22
N SER A 379 22.04 -22.61 -4.52
CA SER A 379 23.04 -23.17 -5.45
C SER A 379 24.31 -22.32 -5.49
N SER A 380 24.16 -21.00 -5.40
CA SER A 380 25.27 -20.06 -5.32
C SER A 380 24.85 -18.77 -4.61
N THR A 381 25.83 -18.06 -4.07
CA THR A 381 25.62 -16.80 -3.35
C THR A 381 26.77 -15.85 -3.62
N ARG A 382 26.47 -14.58 -3.88
CA ARG A 382 27.42 -13.46 -3.86
C ARG A 382 27.76 -13.11 -2.40
N GLU A 383 29.00 -12.70 -2.15
CA GLU A 383 29.44 -12.29 -0.82
C GLU A 383 28.55 -11.15 -0.28
N GLY A 384 28.15 -11.24 0.99
CA GLY A 384 27.24 -10.28 1.64
C GLY A 384 25.74 -10.53 1.43
N PHE A 385 25.34 -11.41 0.49
CA PHE A 385 23.94 -11.63 0.12
C PHE A 385 23.46 -13.05 0.43
N ALA A 386 23.54 -13.45 1.70
CA ALA A 386 23.30 -14.82 2.15
C ALA A 386 21.89 -15.34 1.80
N ALA A 387 21.76 -16.64 1.55
CA ALA A 387 20.47 -17.28 1.27
C ALA A 387 19.45 -17.07 2.40
N GLY A 388 19.91 -17.01 3.66
CA GLY A 388 19.04 -16.78 4.83
C GLY A 388 18.29 -15.45 4.85
N ASN A 389 18.72 -14.48 4.04
CA ASN A 389 18.05 -13.18 3.94
C ASN A 389 16.62 -13.32 3.41
N VAL A 390 16.33 -14.35 2.60
CA VAL A 390 14.99 -14.56 1.99
C VAL A 390 13.90 -15.06 2.95
N THR A 391 14.17 -15.05 4.24
CA THR A 391 13.27 -15.58 5.28
C THR A 391 13.21 -14.66 6.49
N ASP A 392 13.70 -13.43 6.39
CA ASP A 392 13.77 -12.50 7.52
C ASP A 392 12.61 -11.49 7.55
N GLU A 393 11.68 -11.55 6.58
CA GLU A 393 10.56 -10.62 6.41
C GLU A 393 11.02 -9.15 6.29
N ASN A 394 12.18 -8.92 5.68
CA ASN A 394 12.68 -7.58 5.37
C ASN A 394 12.91 -7.41 3.86
N PRO A 395 12.11 -6.60 3.15
CA PRO A 395 12.29 -6.41 1.71
C PRO A 395 13.59 -5.66 1.32
N ARG A 396 14.42 -5.26 2.30
CA ARG A 396 15.68 -4.52 2.14
C ARG A 396 16.93 -5.40 2.29
N THR A 397 16.78 -6.67 2.64
CA THR A 397 17.86 -7.66 2.64
C THR A 397 17.63 -8.58 1.46
N LEU A 398 18.71 -9.02 0.80
CA LEU A 398 18.62 -9.81 -0.42
C LEU A 398 19.48 -11.06 -0.32
N TRP A 399 19.00 -12.16 -0.91
CA TRP A 399 19.88 -13.14 -1.52
C TRP A 399 20.18 -12.71 -2.96
N VAL A 400 21.45 -12.80 -3.34
CA VAL A 400 21.91 -12.54 -4.71
C VAL A 400 22.75 -13.72 -5.16
N ALA A 401 22.34 -14.36 -6.26
CA ALA A 401 23.09 -15.47 -6.85
C ALA A 401 24.45 -14.97 -7.39
N ARG A 402 25.45 -15.86 -7.52
CA ARG A 402 26.75 -15.46 -8.12
C ARG A 402 26.57 -15.01 -9.58
N LYS A 403 25.57 -15.58 -10.26
CA LYS A 403 25.25 -15.29 -11.65
C LYS A 403 23.74 -15.44 -11.88
N ASN A 404 23.20 -14.63 -12.78
CA ASN A 404 21.84 -14.76 -13.28
C ASN A 404 21.80 -15.81 -14.40
N GLU A 405 21.53 -17.07 -14.05
CA GLU A 405 21.56 -18.21 -14.98
C GLU A 405 20.41 -19.17 -14.67
N ALA A 406 19.75 -19.72 -15.71
CA ALA A 406 18.73 -20.76 -15.53
C ALA A 406 19.28 -21.93 -14.70
N GLY A 407 18.46 -22.45 -13.78
CA GLY A 407 18.82 -23.53 -12.88
C GLY A 407 19.46 -23.11 -11.54
N GLN A 408 19.73 -21.81 -11.31
CA GLN A 408 19.99 -21.34 -9.95
C GLN A 408 18.80 -21.70 -9.04
N ALA A 409 19.08 -22.15 -7.82
CA ALA A 409 18.06 -22.66 -6.92
C ALA A 409 18.20 -22.10 -5.51
N LEU A 410 17.07 -21.94 -4.84
CA LEU A 410 16.95 -21.49 -3.46
C LEU A 410 15.94 -22.40 -2.75
N ASP A 411 16.38 -23.11 -1.71
CA ASP A 411 15.61 -24.09 -0.94
C ASP A 411 15.38 -23.57 0.49
N VAL A 412 14.13 -23.59 0.93
CA VAL A 412 13.72 -23.29 2.31
C VAL A 412 13.21 -24.57 2.98
N ASP A 413 13.90 -25.00 4.05
CA ASP A 413 13.45 -26.06 4.96
C ASP A 413 12.50 -25.47 6.00
N LEU A 414 11.20 -25.77 5.90
CA LEU A 414 10.17 -25.31 6.82
C LEU A 414 10.32 -25.89 8.24
N GLY A 415 11.23 -26.86 8.43
CA GLY A 415 11.58 -27.50 9.69
C GLY A 415 10.74 -28.73 10.04
N ALA A 416 9.53 -28.82 9.47
CA ALA A 416 8.61 -29.95 9.61
C ALA A 416 7.70 -30.02 8.38
N VAL A 417 7.00 -31.15 8.20
CA VAL A 417 5.94 -31.25 7.19
C VAL A 417 4.78 -30.36 7.61
N LYS A 418 4.36 -29.46 6.73
CA LYS A 418 3.27 -28.49 6.93
C LYS A 418 2.37 -28.47 5.72
N THR A 419 1.20 -27.85 5.86
CA THR A 419 0.27 -27.62 4.75
C THR A 419 0.58 -26.28 4.11
N VAL A 420 1.10 -26.28 2.89
CA VAL A 420 1.37 -25.08 2.08
C VAL A 420 0.17 -24.79 1.17
N ARG A 421 -0.17 -23.52 1.02
CA ARG A 421 -1.35 -23.03 0.26
C ARG A 421 -1.00 -21.97 -0.77
N ALA A 422 0.02 -21.17 -0.52
CA ALA A 422 0.50 -20.17 -1.48
C ALA A 422 2.00 -19.90 -1.27
N VAL A 423 2.64 -19.37 -2.31
CA VAL A 423 4.02 -18.89 -2.26
C VAL A 423 4.09 -17.50 -2.90
N GLN A 424 4.77 -16.57 -2.25
CA GLN A 424 5.12 -15.28 -2.83
C GLN A 424 6.64 -15.18 -3.00
N VAL A 425 7.10 -14.83 -4.20
CA VAL A 425 8.51 -14.57 -4.50
C VAL A 425 8.67 -13.07 -4.69
N ASN A 426 9.46 -12.44 -3.83
CA ASN A 426 9.73 -11.01 -3.89
C ASN A 426 11.15 -10.79 -4.41
N PHE A 427 11.28 -10.14 -5.56
CA PHE A 427 12.56 -9.83 -6.20
C PHE A 427 13.07 -8.46 -5.74
N GLY A 428 14.40 -8.31 -5.73
CA GLY A 428 15.07 -7.02 -5.53
C GLY A 428 15.75 -6.55 -6.81
N ASP A 429 15.86 -5.24 -7.00
CA ASP A 429 16.48 -4.63 -8.19
C ASP A 429 17.99 -4.35 -8.00
N TYR A 430 18.71 -5.26 -7.33
CA TYR A 430 20.14 -5.08 -7.03
C TYR A 430 20.97 -4.90 -8.30
N ASP A 431 21.59 -3.71 -8.44
CA ASP A 431 22.41 -3.30 -9.59
C ASP A 431 21.78 -3.74 -10.93
N SER A 432 20.45 -3.57 -11.06
CA SER A 432 19.70 -4.24 -12.13
C SER A 432 20.06 -3.76 -13.55
N GLY A 433 20.54 -2.51 -13.66
CA GLY A 433 20.93 -1.89 -14.92
C GLY A 433 19.77 -1.55 -15.86
N ARG A 434 18.54 -1.43 -15.34
CA ARG A 434 17.32 -1.17 -16.10
C ARG A 434 16.68 0.17 -15.73
N PHE A 435 16.21 0.91 -16.74
CA PHE A 435 15.61 2.24 -16.55
C PHE A 435 14.33 2.44 -17.36
N ALA A 436 13.95 1.43 -18.15
CA ALA A 436 12.75 1.41 -18.96
C ALA A 436 12.35 -0.04 -19.22
N ASP A 437 11.17 -0.22 -19.80
CA ASP A 437 10.69 -1.53 -20.22
C ASP A 437 11.50 -2.08 -21.40
N ALA A 438 11.58 -3.41 -21.49
CA ALA A 438 12.17 -4.13 -22.61
C ALA A 438 11.57 -5.54 -22.72
N ASP A 439 11.62 -6.13 -23.92
CA ASP A 439 11.02 -7.46 -24.21
C ASP A 439 11.58 -8.59 -23.33
N ASP A 440 12.80 -8.42 -22.81
CA ASP A 440 13.45 -9.38 -21.93
C ASP A 440 13.14 -9.16 -20.43
N ILE A 441 12.31 -8.17 -20.10
CA ILE A 441 11.84 -7.93 -18.73
C ILE A 441 10.59 -8.77 -18.49
N TYR A 442 10.85 -10.02 -18.09
CA TYR A 442 9.86 -10.93 -17.55
C TYR A 442 10.49 -11.78 -16.45
N THR A 443 9.64 -12.44 -15.66
CA THR A 443 10.08 -13.36 -14.63
C THR A 443 9.63 -14.76 -14.99
N GLU A 444 10.56 -15.72 -15.00
CA GLU A 444 10.26 -17.14 -15.22
C GLU A 444 10.93 -17.98 -14.14
N PHE A 445 10.16 -18.87 -13.52
CA PHE A 445 10.68 -19.84 -12.55
C PHE A 445 9.72 -21.01 -12.35
N ALA A 446 10.25 -22.09 -11.80
CA ALA A 446 9.47 -23.17 -11.22
C ALA A 446 9.60 -23.16 -9.69
N LEU A 447 8.53 -23.57 -9.03
CA LEU A 447 8.53 -23.95 -7.63
C LEU A 447 8.46 -25.47 -7.56
N GLU A 448 9.29 -26.05 -6.71
CA GLU A 448 9.30 -27.47 -6.38
C GLU A 448 9.07 -27.66 -4.88
N HIS A 449 8.63 -28.85 -4.48
CA HIS A 449 8.46 -29.20 -3.08
C HIS A 449 9.03 -30.59 -2.78
N SER A 450 9.40 -30.82 -1.52
CA SER A 450 9.96 -32.11 -1.08
C SER A 450 9.65 -32.40 0.40
N LEU A 451 9.45 -33.68 0.71
CA LEU A 451 9.32 -34.15 2.10
C LEU A 451 10.69 -34.35 2.78
N ASP A 452 11.74 -34.60 2.01
CA ASP A 452 13.06 -35.02 2.51
C ASP A 452 14.24 -34.15 2.02
N GLY A 453 13.96 -33.15 1.16
CA GLY A 453 14.96 -32.25 0.58
C GLY A 453 15.79 -32.90 -0.54
N ARG A 454 15.47 -34.15 -0.93
CA ARG A 454 16.23 -34.93 -1.93
C ARG A 454 15.39 -35.27 -3.15
N HIS A 455 14.14 -35.69 -2.94
CA HIS A 455 13.21 -36.02 -4.01
C HIS A 455 12.24 -34.87 -4.22
N TRP A 456 12.33 -34.21 -5.37
CA TRP A 456 11.61 -32.99 -5.68
C TRP A 456 10.43 -33.27 -6.61
N GLN A 457 9.29 -32.67 -6.30
CA GLN A 457 8.07 -32.73 -7.09
C GLN A 457 7.68 -31.30 -7.54
N PRO A 458 7.11 -31.13 -8.74
CA PRO A 458 6.61 -29.82 -9.17
C PRO A 458 5.55 -29.29 -8.20
N LEU A 459 5.62 -28.00 -7.88
CA LEU A 459 4.64 -27.30 -7.04
C LEU A 459 3.85 -26.29 -7.86
N ALA A 460 4.53 -25.40 -8.57
CA ALA A 460 3.92 -24.41 -9.45
C ALA A 460 4.94 -23.87 -10.46
N THR A 461 4.47 -23.14 -11.47
CA THR A 461 5.32 -22.44 -12.44
C THR A 461 4.72 -21.07 -12.72
N THR A 462 5.54 -20.14 -13.23
CA THR A 462 5.02 -18.88 -13.77
C THR A 462 4.09 -19.14 -14.96
N PRO A 463 2.88 -18.55 -14.99
CA PRO A 463 1.89 -18.78 -16.03
C PRO A 463 2.30 -18.14 -17.36
N VAL A 464 1.61 -18.54 -18.43
CA VAL A 464 1.64 -17.87 -19.74
C VAL A 464 0.46 -16.90 -19.87
N PRO A 465 0.59 -15.78 -20.61
CA PRO A 465 1.81 -15.32 -21.30
C PRO A 465 2.88 -14.84 -20.32
N ARG A 466 4.14 -14.81 -20.78
CA ARG A 466 5.25 -14.25 -20.01
C ARG A 466 4.96 -12.79 -19.68
N ARG A 467 5.14 -12.44 -18.42
CA ARG A 467 5.13 -11.06 -17.93
C ARG A 467 6.12 -10.92 -16.78
N ASP A 468 6.45 -9.69 -16.45
CA ASP A 468 7.23 -9.40 -15.27
C ASP A 468 6.40 -9.62 -13.99
N ARG A 469 7.06 -10.11 -12.93
CA ARG A 469 6.42 -10.42 -11.63
C ARG A 469 7.39 -10.19 -10.48
N PRO A 470 7.74 -8.94 -10.14
CA PRO A 470 8.67 -8.64 -9.06
C PRO A 470 8.13 -9.02 -7.67
N ASN A 471 6.81 -9.19 -7.52
CA ASN A 471 6.16 -9.66 -6.29
C ASN A 471 5.23 -10.85 -6.59
N ALA A 472 5.76 -11.85 -7.32
CA ALA A 472 4.99 -12.98 -7.84
C ALA A 472 4.23 -13.72 -6.72
N TYR A 473 2.89 -13.65 -6.74
CA TYR A 473 2.02 -14.38 -5.82
C TYR A 473 1.38 -15.57 -6.54
N ILE A 474 1.52 -16.77 -5.99
CA ILE A 474 0.99 -18.01 -6.54
C ILE A 474 0.20 -18.73 -5.46
N GLU A 475 -1.13 -18.66 -5.57
CA GLU A 475 -2.06 -19.54 -4.86
C GLU A 475 -1.99 -20.95 -5.48
N LEU A 476 -1.91 -21.99 -4.63
CA LEU A 476 -1.88 -23.37 -5.10
C LEU A 476 -3.31 -23.85 -5.38
N PRO A 477 -3.56 -24.55 -6.50
CA PRO A 477 -4.90 -25.10 -6.81
C PRO A 477 -5.45 -26.02 -5.72
N THR A 478 -4.56 -26.71 -5.02
CA THR A 478 -4.89 -27.50 -3.84
C THR A 478 -3.77 -27.37 -2.80
N PRO A 479 -4.07 -27.39 -1.50
CA PRO A 479 -3.05 -27.39 -0.46
C PRO A 479 -2.11 -28.61 -0.57
N VAL A 480 -0.81 -28.38 -0.38
CA VAL A 480 0.23 -29.42 -0.48
C VAL A 480 0.90 -29.63 0.87
N ARG A 481 1.03 -30.90 1.28
CA ARG A 481 1.82 -31.26 2.47
C ARG A 481 3.28 -31.44 2.10
N THR A 482 4.16 -30.57 2.61
CA THR A 482 5.59 -30.60 2.29
C THR A 482 6.43 -30.07 3.45
N ARG A 483 7.73 -30.36 3.45
CA ARG A 483 8.70 -29.79 4.39
C ARG A 483 9.61 -28.76 3.71
N HIS A 484 9.91 -28.96 2.44
CA HIS A 484 10.76 -28.09 1.66
C HIS A 484 9.97 -27.43 0.53
N VAL A 485 10.33 -26.19 0.25
CA VAL A 485 9.90 -25.45 -0.94
C VAL A 485 11.17 -24.89 -1.60
N ARG A 486 11.31 -25.13 -2.91
CA ARG A 486 12.46 -24.67 -3.69
C ARG A 486 12.00 -23.80 -4.84
N TYR A 487 12.64 -22.65 -4.97
CA TYR A 487 12.64 -21.84 -6.18
C TYR A 487 13.72 -22.36 -7.13
N VAL A 488 13.36 -22.54 -8.41
CA VAL A 488 14.27 -22.88 -9.50
C VAL A 488 14.16 -21.80 -10.58
N HIS A 489 15.23 -21.05 -10.75
CA HIS A 489 15.31 -19.91 -11.65
C HIS A 489 15.19 -20.33 -13.11
N GLY A 490 14.34 -19.63 -13.86
CA GLY A 490 14.32 -19.65 -15.33
C GLY A 490 14.95 -18.40 -15.91
N HIS A 491 14.36 -17.23 -15.62
CA HIS A 491 14.79 -15.94 -16.15
C HIS A 491 14.36 -14.76 -15.26
N VAL A 492 15.19 -13.73 -15.20
CA VAL A 492 14.80 -12.35 -14.85
C VAL A 492 15.52 -11.40 -15.79
N GLY A 493 14.86 -10.31 -16.19
CA GLY A 493 15.46 -9.28 -17.05
C GLY A 493 16.56 -8.45 -16.36
N ALA A 494 16.65 -8.46 -15.03
CA ALA A 494 17.69 -7.74 -14.30
C ALA A 494 19.10 -8.32 -14.56
N ALA A 495 20.14 -7.50 -14.45
CA ALA A 495 21.54 -7.96 -14.55
C ALA A 495 21.89 -9.04 -13.49
N HIS A 496 21.21 -9.01 -12.35
CA HIS A 496 21.41 -9.95 -11.24
C HIS A 496 20.11 -10.63 -10.84
N LEU A 497 20.20 -11.93 -10.52
CA LEU A 497 19.14 -12.64 -9.80
C LEU A 497 19.22 -12.28 -8.32
N ALA A 498 18.26 -11.48 -7.87
CA ALA A 498 18.15 -11.03 -6.48
C ALA A 498 16.72 -11.25 -5.96
N ILE A 499 16.61 -11.91 -4.81
CA ILE A 499 15.34 -12.20 -4.13
C ILE A 499 15.42 -11.63 -2.73
N SER A 500 14.46 -10.79 -2.35
CA SER A 500 14.33 -10.25 -1.02
C SER A 500 13.63 -11.21 -0.06
N ASP A 501 12.60 -11.92 -0.53
CA ASP A 501 11.92 -12.92 0.31
C ASP A 501 11.26 -14.04 -0.51
N LEU A 502 11.29 -15.26 0.04
CA LEU A 502 10.53 -16.42 -0.42
C LEU A 502 9.49 -16.76 0.66
N ARG A 503 8.33 -16.13 0.56
CA ARG A 503 7.27 -16.20 1.58
C ARG A 503 6.39 -17.40 1.30
N VAL A 504 6.39 -18.37 2.20
CA VAL A 504 5.59 -19.60 2.08
C VAL A 504 4.42 -19.52 3.04
N PHE A 505 3.19 -19.57 2.52
CA PHE A 505 1.97 -19.41 3.31
C PHE A 505 1.21 -20.72 3.45
N GLY A 506 0.63 -20.93 4.63
CA GLY A 506 -0.19 -22.10 4.93
C GLY A 506 -0.36 -22.29 6.43
N ASN A 507 -0.40 -23.53 6.90
CA ASN A 507 -0.57 -23.84 8.33
C ASN A 507 0.27 -25.06 8.74
N ALA A 508 0.79 -25.03 9.97
CA ALA A 508 1.25 -26.22 10.68
C ALA A 508 0.07 -26.96 11.34
N ASP A 509 0.32 -28.16 11.89
CA ASP A 509 -0.72 -29.06 12.42
C ASP A 509 -0.94 -28.93 13.94
N GLY A 510 -0.37 -27.89 14.57
CA GLY A 510 -0.43 -27.67 16.02
C GLY A 510 -1.61 -26.82 16.48
N PRO A 511 -1.77 -26.65 17.81
CA PRO A 511 -2.76 -25.72 18.35
C PRO A 511 -2.38 -24.27 18.05
N MET A 512 -3.38 -23.41 17.98
CA MET A 512 -3.18 -21.95 17.94
C MET A 512 -2.37 -21.47 19.16
N PRO A 513 -1.61 -20.38 19.04
CA PRO A 513 -0.77 -19.88 20.12
C PRO A 513 -1.63 -19.42 21.30
N ALA A 514 -1.06 -19.48 22.50
CA ALA A 514 -1.74 -19.02 23.70
C ALA A 514 -1.99 -17.51 23.65
N MET A 515 -3.14 -17.08 24.19
CA MET A 515 -3.47 -15.66 24.35
C MET A 515 -2.40 -14.94 25.18
N PRO A 516 -1.87 -13.79 24.72
CA PRO A 516 -0.94 -12.96 25.48
C PRO A 516 -1.47 -12.62 26.88
N GLN A 517 -0.59 -12.72 27.87
CA GLN A 517 -0.89 -12.44 29.28
C GLN A 517 -0.14 -11.21 29.75
N GLN A 518 -0.61 -10.63 30.87
CA GLN A 518 0.02 -9.46 31.51
C GLN A 518 0.19 -8.28 30.54
N VAL A 519 -0.81 -8.09 29.67
CA VAL A 519 -0.85 -6.92 28.78
C VAL A 519 -1.06 -5.67 29.63
N THR A 520 -0.14 -4.72 29.50
CA THR A 520 -0.20 -3.42 30.15
C THR A 520 0.04 -2.34 29.11
N ALA A 521 -0.64 -1.20 29.26
CA ALA A 521 -0.45 -0.03 28.41
C ALA A 521 -0.35 1.21 29.29
N ARG A 522 0.82 1.85 29.29
CA ARG A 522 1.10 3.06 30.08
C ARG A 522 1.35 4.24 29.15
N ARG A 523 0.55 5.30 29.26
CA ARG A 523 0.77 6.58 28.60
C ARG A 523 2.10 7.17 29.07
N ASP A 524 2.82 7.79 28.13
CA ASP A 524 4.07 8.48 28.46
C ASP A 524 3.83 9.92 28.93
N ALA A 525 4.88 10.58 29.43
CA ALA A 525 4.86 11.99 29.77
C ALA A 525 4.53 12.86 28.55
N ASP A 526 5.00 12.50 27.35
CA ASP A 526 4.40 12.97 26.11
C ASP A 526 3.16 12.12 25.82
N PRO A 527 1.94 12.65 25.98
CA PRO A 527 0.73 11.88 25.78
C PRO A 527 0.57 11.44 24.32
N ARG A 528 1.37 11.85 23.35
CA ARG A 528 1.33 11.23 22.01
C ARG A 528 1.93 9.81 21.98
N ASN A 529 2.54 9.37 23.08
CA ASN A 529 3.22 8.10 23.19
C ASN A 529 2.60 7.21 24.29
N ALA A 530 2.80 5.90 24.16
CA ALA A 530 2.51 4.90 25.18
C ALA A 530 3.48 3.72 25.10
N PHE A 531 3.65 3.01 26.21
CA PHE A 531 4.41 1.76 26.28
C PHE A 531 3.44 0.61 26.51
N VAL A 532 3.32 -0.26 25.51
CA VAL A 532 2.56 -1.51 25.60
C VAL A 532 3.53 -2.64 25.90
N ARG A 533 3.23 -3.49 26.89
CA ARG A 533 4.07 -4.65 27.26
C ARG A 533 3.21 -5.88 27.47
N TRP A 534 3.77 -7.03 27.14
CA TRP A 534 3.12 -8.33 27.35
C TRP A 534 4.15 -9.40 27.70
N ARG A 535 3.69 -10.49 28.30
CA ARG A 535 4.53 -11.66 28.56
C ARG A 535 4.80 -12.42 27.25
N PRO A 536 6.04 -12.83 26.97
CA PRO A 536 6.34 -13.67 25.80
C PRO A 536 5.51 -14.96 25.77
N VAL A 537 4.93 -15.24 24.61
CA VAL A 537 4.22 -16.48 24.29
C VAL A 537 5.19 -17.46 23.65
N LYS A 538 5.34 -18.65 24.25
CA LYS A 538 6.25 -19.68 23.76
C LYS A 538 5.85 -20.13 22.36
N GLY A 539 6.79 -20.08 21.42
CA GLY A 539 6.58 -20.53 20.03
C GLY A 539 5.91 -19.49 19.12
N ALA A 540 5.56 -18.30 19.62
CA ALA A 540 5.05 -17.24 18.78
C ALA A 540 6.08 -16.84 17.71
N VAL A 541 5.60 -16.60 16.49
CA VAL A 541 6.35 -15.97 15.40
C VAL A 541 6.31 -14.46 15.56
N GLY A 542 5.20 -13.91 16.04
CA GLY A 542 5.05 -12.49 16.30
C GLY A 542 3.76 -12.15 17.04
N TYR A 543 3.48 -10.87 17.11
CA TYR A 543 2.35 -10.28 17.78
C TYR A 543 1.76 -9.16 16.93
N ASN A 544 0.44 -8.98 16.97
CA ASN A 544 -0.20 -7.75 16.53
C ASN A 544 -0.62 -6.98 17.78
N VAL A 545 -0.07 -5.77 17.95
CA VAL A 545 -0.56 -4.81 18.94
C VAL A 545 -1.66 -3.99 18.27
N ARG A 546 -2.88 -4.10 18.79
CA ARG A 546 -4.07 -3.46 18.24
C ARG A 546 -4.57 -2.37 19.16
N TRP A 547 -4.99 -1.23 18.62
CA TRP A 547 -5.58 -0.14 19.41
C TRP A 547 -6.68 0.61 18.67
N GLY A 548 -7.44 1.38 19.43
CA GLY A 548 -8.46 2.28 18.93
C GLY A 548 -9.03 3.16 20.03
N ILE A 549 -9.94 4.06 19.66
CA ILE A 549 -10.55 5.03 20.59
C ILE A 549 -11.73 4.46 21.38
N ALA A 550 -12.12 3.21 21.10
CA ALA A 550 -13.18 2.50 21.80
C ALA A 550 -12.78 1.03 22.04
N PRO A 551 -13.21 0.41 23.15
CA PRO A 551 -12.75 -0.93 23.53
C PRO A 551 -13.24 -2.04 22.60
N ASP A 552 -14.33 -1.81 21.85
CA ASP A 552 -14.92 -2.73 20.88
C ASP A 552 -14.40 -2.51 19.45
N ARG A 553 -13.54 -1.51 19.24
CA ARG A 553 -13.10 -1.06 17.90
C ARG A 553 -11.61 -0.75 17.89
N LEU A 554 -10.79 -1.79 17.76
CA LEU A 554 -9.32 -1.71 17.68
C LEU A 554 -8.85 -1.81 16.21
N ASN A 555 -9.08 -0.74 15.45
CA ASN A 555 -8.89 -0.71 14.00
C ASN A 555 -7.43 -0.47 13.57
N SER A 556 -6.56 0.01 14.46
CA SER A 556 -5.14 0.22 14.15
C SER A 556 -4.31 -0.99 14.59
N THR A 557 -3.28 -1.35 13.82
CA THR A 557 -2.42 -2.50 14.09
C THR A 557 -0.94 -2.17 13.88
N TYR A 558 -0.08 -2.62 14.80
CA TYR A 558 1.38 -2.67 14.66
C TYR A 558 1.82 -4.12 14.83
N GLN A 559 2.37 -4.73 13.76
CA GLN A 559 2.91 -6.08 13.79
C GLN A 559 4.37 -6.07 14.29
N VAL A 560 4.67 -6.91 15.28
CA VAL A 560 5.98 -7.04 15.92
C VAL A 560 6.41 -8.51 15.87
N PHE A 561 7.55 -8.81 15.27
CA PHE A 561 8.08 -10.18 15.26
C PHE A 561 8.67 -10.58 16.62
N ALA A 562 8.63 -11.87 16.95
CA ALA A 562 9.00 -12.38 18.27
C ALA A 562 10.52 -12.41 18.52
N ASP A 563 11.34 -12.09 17.51
CA ASP A 563 12.77 -11.81 17.69
C ASP A 563 13.04 -10.39 18.22
N GLN A 564 12.00 -9.56 18.31
CA GLN A 564 12.02 -8.26 18.97
C GLN A 564 11.51 -8.36 20.42
N PRO A 565 11.83 -7.36 21.28
CA PRO A 565 11.29 -7.31 22.64
C PRO A 565 9.76 -7.34 22.69
N THR A 566 9.19 -7.99 23.70
CA THR A 566 7.73 -8.00 23.95
C THR A 566 7.23 -6.70 24.61
N GLN A 567 7.64 -5.59 24.00
CA GLN A 567 7.20 -4.25 24.31
C GLN A 567 7.15 -3.41 23.03
N LEU A 568 6.17 -2.51 22.94
CA LEU A 568 6.06 -1.54 21.87
C LEU A 568 5.97 -0.14 22.47
N GLU A 569 6.85 0.74 22.01
CA GLU A 569 6.69 2.18 22.20
C GLU A 569 5.79 2.71 21.08
N LEU A 570 4.50 2.83 21.37
CA LEU A 570 3.50 3.33 20.44
C LEU A 570 3.56 4.86 20.40
N ARG A 571 4.01 5.42 19.27
CA ARG A 571 4.19 6.88 19.06
C ARG A 571 3.11 7.52 18.16
N ALA A 572 2.00 6.83 17.93
CA ALA A 572 0.97 7.26 16.98
C ALA A 572 -0.27 7.92 17.64
N LEU A 573 -0.28 8.13 18.96
CA LEU A 573 -1.48 8.57 19.69
C LEU A 573 -1.70 10.09 19.61
N SER A 574 -2.96 10.52 19.75
CA SER A 574 -3.31 11.95 19.83
C SER A 574 -3.52 12.43 21.26
N LYS A 575 -3.17 13.70 21.54
CA LYS A 575 -3.43 14.35 22.84
C LYS A 575 -4.93 14.45 23.12
N GLY A 576 -5.33 14.24 24.37
CA GLY A 576 -6.73 14.38 24.78
C GLY A 576 -7.67 13.29 24.27
N VAL A 577 -7.15 12.24 23.64
CA VAL A 577 -7.92 11.09 23.18
C VAL A 577 -7.61 9.88 24.07
N ASP A 578 -8.66 9.24 24.55
CA ASP A 578 -8.59 7.97 25.26
C ASP A 578 -8.42 6.82 24.28
N TYR A 579 -7.54 5.88 24.62
CA TYR A 579 -7.23 4.73 23.78
C TYR A 579 -7.34 3.43 24.57
N HIS A 580 -7.67 2.38 23.84
CA HIS A 580 -7.73 1.00 24.30
C HIS A 580 -6.77 0.17 23.48
N VAL A 581 -6.11 -0.80 24.11
CA VAL A 581 -5.12 -1.68 23.49
C VAL A 581 -5.43 -3.14 23.82
N ALA A 582 -5.16 -4.02 22.87
CA ALA A 582 -5.06 -5.45 23.11
C ALA A 582 -3.96 -6.05 22.23
N VAL A 583 -3.47 -7.23 22.60
CA VAL A 583 -2.41 -7.94 21.88
C VAL A 583 -2.87 -9.34 21.55
N GLU A 584 -2.63 -9.76 20.31
CA GLU A 584 -2.74 -11.16 19.88
C GLU A 584 -1.36 -11.67 19.48
N ALA A 585 -1.08 -12.94 19.78
CA ALA A 585 0.09 -13.64 19.29
C ALA A 585 -0.28 -14.41 18.02
N PHE A 586 0.70 -14.63 17.16
CA PHE A 586 0.52 -15.50 16.01
C PHE A 586 1.74 -16.40 15.81
N ASP A 587 1.50 -17.57 15.25
CA ASP A 587 2.53 -18.53 14.86
C ASP A 587 2.12 -19.23 13.55
N GLU A 588 2.78 -20.34 13.21
CA GLU A 588 2.50 -21.11 12.01
C GLU A 588 1.17 -21.86 12.04
N ASN A 589 0.54 -21.99 13.20
CA ASN A 589 -0.72 -22.71 13.41
C ASN A 589 -1.94 -21.75 13.36
N GLY A 590 -1.73 -20.46 13.63
CA GLY A 590 -2.78 -19.46 13.51
C GLY A 590 -2.56 -18.24 14.40
N VAL A 591 -3.67 -17.64 14.83
CA VAL A 591 -3.68 -16.44 15.67
C VAL A 591 -4.37 -16.77 16.99
N SER A 592 -3.83 -16.28 18.11
CA SER A 592 -4.43 -16.50 19.42
C SER A 592 -5.76 -15.75 19.55
N ALA A 593 -6.53 -16.08 20.59
CA ALA A 593 -7.52 -15.13 21.08
C ALA A 593 -6.83 -13.80 21.44
N LEU A 594 -7.54 -12.70 21.21
CA LEU A 594 -7.10 -11.37 21.58
C LEU A 594 -7.07 -11.27 23.11
N SER A 595 -6.03 -10.62 23.67
CA SER A 595 -5.98 -10.38 25.11
C SER A 595 -7.19 -9.56 25.60
N PRO A 596 -7.50 -9.57 26.91
CA PRO A 596 -8.41 -8.58 27.47
C PRO A 596 -7.97 -7.16 27.08
N VAL A 597 -8.95 -6.34 26.71
CA VAL A 597 -8.72 -4.96 26.32
C VAL A 597 -8.34 -4.14 27.54
N VAL A 598 -7.25 -3.39 27.46
CA VAL A 598 -6.77 -2.51 28.53
C VAL A 598 -6.81 -1.06 28.06
N ALA A 599 -7.24 -0.15 28.95
CA ALA A 599 -7.13 1.28 28.69
C ALA A 599 -5.66 1.72 28.75
N VAL A 600 -5.27 2.65 27.89
CA VAL A 600 -3.95 3.30 27.94
C VAL A 600 -3.99 4.37 29.03
N ARG A 601 -3.31 4.14 30.14
CA ARG A 601 -3.36 5.01 31.34
C ARG A 601 -2.09 5.78 31.59
#